data_AF-A0A7S2W9Z5-F1
#
_entry.id   AF-A0A7S2W9Z5-F1
#
_cell.length_a   1.000
_cell.length_b   1.000
_cell.length_c   1.000
_cell.angle_alpha   90.00
_cell.angle_beta   90.00
_cell.angle_gamma   90.00
#
_symmetry.space_group_name_H-M   'P 1'
#
loop_
_entity.id
_entity.type
_entity.pdbx_description
1 polymer ?
#
loop_
_entity_poly.entity_id
_entity_poly.type
_entity_poly.pdbx_seq_one_letter_code
_entity_poly.pdbx_strand_id
1 'polypeptide(L)'
;YGMALVNAQRPKDAVPILQSNHQREIHGQWFTHHISDARPNIYKNNNNRSVLETNIIEWSRMAGILQTRFKLVTAMGNSGTCVEARTYIEEGLLWANDILNTVEKEKSQPGADLVGTQSSSRSHSLEEIQHSINKNKAFLLVAKSRCAETAATMGKAALDAIMIVPGDSYVSDHAVRVNEIIAKIIDQKVDPNNVILGWQLNSDGQTARMTFQ
;
A
#
# COMPACT_ATOMS: atom_id res chain seq x y z
N TYR A 1 10.64 -15.22 -5.95
CA TYR A 1 10.34 -16.39 -5.09
C TYR A 1 9.15 -16.15 -4.16
N GLY A 2 9.14 -15.15 -3.26
CA GLY A 2 8.00 -14.87 -2.38
C GLY A 2 6.64 -14.72 -3.09
N MET A 3 6.59 -14.01 -4.23
CA MET A 3 5.37 -13.92 -5.05
C MET A 3 4.89 -15.25 -5.63
N ALA A 4 5.82 -16.15 -5.97
CA ALA A 4 5.45 -17.48 -6.45
C ALA A 4 4.76 -18.30 -5.35
N LEU A 5 5.19 -18.13 -4.09
CA LEU A 5 4.57 -18.77 -2.93
C LEU A 5 3.17 -18.21 -2.65
N VAL A 6 2.97 -16.89 -2.77
CA VAL A 6 1.63 -16.28 -2.68
C VAL A 6 0.69 -16.87 -3.75
N ASN A 7 1.15 -16.97 -5.00
CA ASN A 7 0.37 -17.54 -6.09
C ASN A 7 0.11 -19.04 -5.92
N ALA A 8 1.01 -19.76 -5.24
CA ALA A 8 0.86 -21.17 -4.89
C ALA A 8 0.03 -21.41 -3.61
N GLN A 9 -0.68 -20.39 -3.10
CA GLN A 9 -1.48 -20.46 -1.86
C GLN A 9 -0.67 -20.88 -0.62
N ARG A 10 0.61 -20.48 -0.55
CA ARG A 10 1.49 -20.68 0.61
C ARG A 10 1.88 -19.34 1.25
N PRO A 11 0.90 -18.55 1.74
CA PRO A 11 1.18 -17.21 2.21
C PRO A 11 2.05 -17.23 3.47
N LYS A 12 1.89 -18.22 4.37
CA LYS A 12 2.73 -18.38 5.57
C LYS A 12 4.21 -18.51 5.23
N ASP A 13 4.53 -19.27 4.19
CA ASP A 13 5.92 -19.44 3.73
C ASP A 13 6.42 -18.20 2.96
N ALA A 14 5.51 -17.45 2.33
CA ALA A 14 5.85 -16.22 1.61
C ALA A 14 6.22 -15.07 2.55
N VAL A 15 5.60 -14.96 3.72
CA VAL A 15 5.80 -13.87 4.69
C VAL A 15 7.27 -13.60 5.01
N PRO A 16 8.10 -14.56 5.49
CA PRO A 16 9.49 -14.27 5.86
C PRO A 16 10.33 -13.78 4.66
N ILE A 17 10.06 -14.28 3.46
CA ILE A 17 10.76 -13.87 2.24
C ILE A 17 10.35 -12.45 1.83
N LEU A 18 9.05 -12.15 1.86
CA LEU A 18 8.54 -10.83 1.53
C LEU A 18 8.97 -9.79 2.58
N GLN A 19 9.06 -10.18 3.85
CA GLN A 19 9.57 -9.32 4.93
C GLN A 19 11.05 -9.02 4.76
N SER A 20 11.88 -10.03 4.45
CA SER A 20 13.29 -9.83 4.13
C SER A 20 13.48 -8.94 2.88
N ASN A 21 12.68 -9.15 1.84
CA ASN A 21 12.69 -8.27 0.66
C ASN A 21 12.35 -6.84 1.04
N HIS A 22 11.27 -6.64 1.80
CA HIS A 22 10.83 -5.34 2.23
C HIS A 22 11.88 -4.62 3.08
N GLN A 23 12.54 -5.34 4.01
CA GLN A 23 13.65 -4.79 4.80
C GLN A 23 14.85 -4.41 3.92
N ARG A 24 15.20 -5.23 2.92
CA ARG A 24 16.26 -4.89 1.97
C ARG A 24 15.92 -3.69 1.10
N GLU A 25 14.66 -3.55 0.71
CA GLU A 25 14.16 -2.37 -0.01
C GLU A 25 14.19 -1.11 0.88
N ILE A 26 13.96 -1.21 2.18
CA ILE A 26 14.09 -0.05 3.07
C ILE A 26 15.57 0.31 3.35
N HIS A 27 16.42 -0.70 3.59
CA HIS A 27 17.77 -0.50 4.14
C HIS A 27 18.91 -0.57 3.11
N GLY A 28 18.66 -1.06 1.90
CA GLY A 28 19.72 -1.23 0.89
C GLY A 28 20.46 0.09 0.65
N GLN A 29 21.79 0.09 0.51
CA GLN A 29 22.55 1.33 0.26
C GLN A 29 22.34 1.96 -1.12
N TRP A 30 21.68 1.26 -2.05
CA TRP A 30 21.11 1.92 -3.21
C TRP A 30 19.92 2.84 -2.83
N PHE A 31 19.31 2.66 -1.63
CA PHE A 31 18.22 3.42 -0.99
C PHE A 31 18.70 4.46 0.05
N THR A 32 19.74 4.18 0.84
CA THR A 32 20.15 5.06 1.97
C THR A 32 21.09 6.21 1.62
N HIS A 33 21.58 6.33 0.38
CA HIS A 33 22.35 7.51 -0.05
C HIS A 33 21.49 8.75 -0.37
N HIS A 34 20.16 8.71 -0.24
CA HIS A 34 19.31 9.85 -0.61
C HIS A 34 18.38 10.35 0.51
N ILE A 35 18.08 9.54 1.53
CA ILE A 35 17.25 10.01 2.65
C ILE A 35 18.05 10.88 3.63
N SER A 36 19.38 10.69 3.75
CA SER A 36 20.25 11.59 4.52
C SER A 36 20.85 12.75 3.72
N ASP A 37 20.88 12.65 2.39
CA ASP A 37 21.34 13.71 1.48
C ASP A 37 20.19 14.57 0.92
N ALA A 38 18.99 14.45 1.50
CA ALA A 38 17.98 15.51 1.50
C ALA A 38 18.38 16.72 2.37
N ARG A 39 19.61 16.73 2.90
CA ARG A 39 20.32 17.97 3.24
C ARG A 39 21.09 18.41 1.99
N PRO A 40 21.00 19.69 1.57
CA PRO A 40 21.64 20.16 0.36
C PRO A 40 23.17 20.16 0.55
N ASN A 41 23.80 19.00 0.41
CA ASN A 41 25.21 18.92 0.10
C ASN A 41 25.35 19.24 -1.39
N ILE A 42 25.24 20.54 -1.65
CA ILE A 42 26.05 21.25 -2.62
C ILE A 42 27.46 20.66 -2.48
N TYR A 43 27.85 19.69 -3.30
CA TYR A 43 29.22 19.49 -3.80
C TYR A 43 29.33 18.12 -4.50
N LYS A 44 29.53 18.23 -5.83
CA LYS A 44 30.28 17.30 -6.69
C LYS A 44 29.59 16.01 -7.13
N ASN A 45 28.71 16.15 -8.11
CA ASN A 45 28.93 15.51 -9.41
C ASN A 45 28.15 16.22 -10.53
N ASN A 46 28.81 16.37 -11.68
CA ASN A 46 28.35 17.09 -12.88
C ASN A 46 27.15 16.43 -13.57
N ASN A 47 25.98 16.36 -12.94
CA ASN A 47 24.73 16.07 -13.61
C ASN A 47 23.71 17.14 -13.21
N ASN A 48 23.39 18.05 -14.15
CA ASN A 48 22.29 19.00 -14.05
C ASN A 48 20.93 18.26 -14.09
N ARG A 49 20.67 17.33 -13.18
CA ARG A 49 19.31 16.86 -12.94
C ARG A 49 18.60 17.88 -12.09
N SER A 50 17.39 18.25 -12.48
CA SER A 50 16.58 19.16 -11.68
C SER A 50 16.23 18.51 -10.33
N VAL A 51 16.05 19.32 -9.29
CA VAL A 51 15.57 18.84 -7.97
C VAL A 51 14.27 18.04 -8.13
N LEU A 52 13.40 18.48 -9.04
CA LEU A 52 12.15 17.82 -9.37
C LEU A 52 12.37 16.43 -10.01
N GLU A 53 13.31 16.28 -10.93
CA GLU A 53 13.66 14.96 -11.49
C GLU A 53 14.15 13.98 -10.42
N THR A 54 14.91 14.48 -9.44
CA THR A 54 15.39 13.66 -8.32
C THR A 54 14.20 13.20 -7.46
N ASN A 55 13.29 14.12 -7.12
CA ASN A 55 12.09 13.82 -6.36
C ASN A 55 11.15 12.82 -7.08
N ILE A 56 10.97 12.97 -8.40
CA ILE A 56 10.17 12.07 -9.25
C ILE A 56 10.70 10.64 -9.18
N ILE A 57 12.02 10.45 -9.24
CA ILE A 57 12.65 9.14 -9.13
C ILE A 57 12.39 8.55 -7.74
N GLU A 58 12.53 9.35 -6.68
CA GLU A 58 12.30 8.91 -5.31
C GLU A 58 10.84 8.50 -5.06
N TRP A 59 9.86 9.28 -5.51
CA TRP A 59 8.45 8.93 -5.32
C TRP A 59 8.03 7.73 -6.16
N SER A 60 8.52 7.61 -7.39
CA SER A 60 8.31 6.42 -8.24
C SER A 60 8.82 5.16 -7.55
N ARG A 61 9.97 5.28 -6.89
CA ARG A 61 10.57 4.19 -6.13
C ARG A 61 9.79 3.86 -4.85
N MET A 62 9.29 4.87 -4.14
CA MET A 62 8.40 4.67 -3.00
C MET A 62 7.10 3.96 -3.41
N ALA A 63 6.56 4.22 -4.60
CA ALA A 63 5.43 3.46 -5.13
C ALA A 63 5.76 1.96 -5.25
N GLY A 64 7.00 1.63 -5.67
CA GLY A 64 7.51 0.27 -5.67
C GLY A 64 7.57 -0.36 -4.26
N ILE A 65 8.10 0.37 -3.27
CA ILE A 65 8.12 -0.11 -1.87
C ILE A 65 6.72 -0.37 -1.35
N LEU A 66 5.78 0.55 -1.60
CA LEU A 66 4.39 0.40 -1.17
C LEU A 66 3.73 -0.82 -1.82
N GLN A 67 4.08 -1.12 -3.08
CA GLN A 67 3.61 -2.32 -3.75
C GLN A 67 4.14 -3.61 -3.11
N THR A 68 5.45 -3.67 -2.78
CA THR A 68 6.03 -4.80 -2.05
C THR A 68 5.40 -4.95 -0.66
N ARG A 69 5.19 -3.83 0.04
CA ARG A 69 4.53 -3.81 1.35
C ARG A 69 3.09 -4.33 1.26
N PHE A 70 2.32 -3.90 0.27
CA PHE A 70 0.97 -4.43 0.01
C PHE A 70 0.98 -5.95 -0.17
N LYS A 71 1.93 -6.49 -0.96
CA LYS A 71 2.07 -7.94 -1.15
C LYS A 71 2.40 -8.66 0.17
N LEU A 72 3.29 -8.09 0.98
CA LEU A 72 3.63 -8.61 2.31
C LEU A 72 2.40 -8.66 3.22
N VAL A 73 1.69 -7.55 3.39
CA VAL A 73 0.54 -7.49 4.31
C VAL A 73 -0.63 -8.32 3.82
N THR A 74 -0.78 -8.50 2.50
CA THR A 74 -1.74 -9.43 1.92
C THR A 74 -1.40 -10.88 2.27
N ALA A 75 -0.11 -11.26 2.17
CA ALA A 75 0.33 -12.59 2.58
C ALA A 75 0.10 -12.79 4.09
N MET A 76 0.46 -11.82 4.92
CA MET A 76 0.23 -11.87 6.38
C MET A 76 -1.25 -12.03 6.73
N GLY A 77 -2.13 -11.26 6.09
CA GLY A 77 -3.58 -11.37 6.28
C GLY A 77 -4.10 -12.74 5.87
N ASN A 78 -3.65 -13.26 4.72
CA ASN A 78 -4.03 -14.58 4.24
C ASN A 78 -3.47 -15.72 5.10
N SER A 79 -2.38 -15.51 5.86
CA SER A 79 -1.85 -16.47 6.84
C SER A 79 -2.41 -16.31 8.25
N GLY A 80 -3.31 -15.34 8.48
CA GLY A 80 -3.92 -15.08 9.78
C GLY A 80 -3.04 -14.27 10.74
N THR A 81 -1.92 -13.69 10.29
CA THR A 81 -1.04 -12.84 11.12
C THR A 81 -1.44 -11.38 11.05
N CYS A 82 -2.76 -11.11 11.10
CA CYS A 82 -3.29 -9.76 10.94
C CYS A 82 -2.84 -8.77 12.01
N VAL A 83 -2.55 -9.23 13.23
CA VAL A 83 -2.00 -8.36 14.30
C VAL A 83 -0.68 -7.73 13.87
N GLU A 84 0.23 -8.53 13.30
CA GLU A 84 1.51 -8.03 12.78
C GLU A 84 1.31 -7.19 11.52
N ALA A 85 0.41 -7.62 10.62
CA ALA A 85 0.13 -6.93 9.38
C ALA A 85 -0.33 -5.47 9.60
N ARG A 86 -1.12 -5.21 10.64
CA ARG A 86 -1.67 -3.87 10.93
C ARG A 86 -0.60 -2.81 11.07
N THR A 87 0.50 -3.08 11.77
CA THR A 87 1.60 -2.12 11.93
C THR A 87 2.19 -1.76 10.57
N TYR A 88 2.44 -2.75 9.72
CA TYR A 88 2.93 -2.51 8.36
C TYR A 88 1.92 -1.75 7.50
N ILE A 89 0.61 -2.00 7.68
CA ILE A 89 -0.45 -1.30 6.96
C ILE A 89 -0.48 0.17 7.35
N GLU A 90 -0.55 0.51 8.65
CA GLU A 90 -0.64 1.90 9.12
C GLU A 90 0.58 2.72 8.70
N GLU A 91 1.79 2.19 8.89
CA GLU A 91 3.02 2.84 8.41
C GLU A 91 2.99 3.10 6.90
N GLY A 92 2.53 2.13 6.11
CA GLY A 92 2.44 2.28 4.65
C GLY A 92 1.42 3.35 4.24
N LEU A 93 0.31 3.47 4.97
CA LEU A 93 -0.70 4.51 4.74
C LEU A 93 -0.15 5.90 5.08
N LEU A 94 0.64 6.03 6.15
CA LEU A 94 1.33 7.28 6.49
C LEU A 94 2.29 7.70 5.38
N TRP A 95 3.16 6.79 4.92
CA TRP A 95 4.09 7.09 3.82
C TRP A 95 3.37 7.50 2.53
N ALA A 96 2.27 6.82 2.18
CA ALA A 96 1.49 7.18 1.01
C ALA A 96 0.90 8.59 1.13
N ASN A 97 0.38 8.97 2.30
CA ASN A 97 -0.16 10.31 2.52
C ASN A 97 0.92 11.39 2.44
N ASP A 98 2.09 11.16 3.03
CA ASP A 98 3.20 12.12 3.01
C ASP A 98 3.67 12.40 1.57
N ILE A 99 3.80 11.35 0.75
CA ILE A 99 4.17 11.47 -0.65
C ILE A 99 3.08 12.21 -1.43
N LEU A 100 1.81 11.83 -1.28
CA LEU A 100 0.71 12.48 -2.00
C LEU A 100 0.62 13.97 -1.66
N ASN A 101 0.78 14.33 -0.39
CA ASN A 101 0.81 15.72 0.05
C ASN A 101 1.97 16.50 -0.57
N THR A 102 3.12 15.85 -0.76
CA THR A 102 4.30 16.47 -1.37
C THR A 102 4.11 16.64 -2.88
N VAL A 103 3.63 15.60 -3.57
CA VAL A 103 3.32 15.65 -5.01
C VAL A 103 2.28 16.74 -5.32
N GLU A 104 1.25 16.88 -4.49
CA GLU A 104 0.22 17.92 -4.68
C GLU A 104 0.78 19.34 -4.51
N LYS A 105 1.69 19.54 -3.54
CA LYS A 105 2.39 20.82 -3.37
C LYS A 105 3.28 21.15 -4.56
N GLU A 106 3.87 20.16 -5.20
CA GLU A 106 4.76 20.34 -6.34
C GLU A 106 3.97 20.62 -7.63
N LYS A 107 2.83 19.95 -7.82
CA LYS A 107 1.89 20.24 -8.91
C LYS A 107 1.31 21.66 -8.87
N SER A 108 1.17 22.22 -7.68
CA SER A 108 0.66 23.59 -7.49
C SER A 108 1.73 24.68 -7.66
N GLN A 109 3.00 24.32 -7.89
CA GLN A 109 4.07 25.29 -8.14
C GLN A 109 4.08 25.77 -9.60
N PRO A 110 4.35 27.06 -9.85
CA PRO A 110 4.50 27.59 -11.20
C PRO A 110 5.67 26.91 -11.94
N GLY A 111 5.41 26.31 -13.10
CA GLY A 111 6.42 25.64 -13.93
C GLY A 111 6.44 24.11 -13.84
N ALA A 112 5.55 23.49 -13.06
CA ALA A 112 5.41 22.02 -12.98
C ALA A 112 5.11 21.37 -14.35
N ASP A 113 4.38 22.07 -15.23
CA ASP A 113 4.00 21.59 -16.57
C ASP A 113 5.17 21.52 -17.57
N LEU A 114 6.28 22.21 -17.31
CA LEU A 114 7.40 22.35 -18.25
C LEU A 114 8.35 21.14 -18.26
N VAL A 115 8.19 20.19 -17.33
CA VAL A 115 9.06 19.01 -17.22
C VAL A 115 8.53 17.81 -18.03
N GLY A 116 7.36 17.95 -18.67
CA GLY A 116 6.75 16.89 -19.47
C GLY A 116 7.31 16.69 -20.88
N THR A 117 8.21 17.55 -21.39
CA THR A 117 8.48 17.58 -22.85
C THR A 117 9.82 17.08 -23.34
N GLN A 118 10.84 16.79 -22.52
CA GLN A 118 12.13 16.34 -23.08
C GLN A 118 12.88 15.24 -22.30
N SER A 119 12.90 14.07 -22.94
CA SER A 119 14.02 13.12 -23.06
C SER A 119 14.01 11.84 -22.23
N SER A 120 14.09 10.73 -22.99
CA SER A 120 14.47 9.36 -22.59
C SER A 120 13.49 8.54 -21.75
N SER A 121 12.66 7.75 -22.44
CA SER A 121 12.17 6.38 -22.16
C SER A 121 11.82 5.86 -20.75
N ARG A 122 11.99 6.57 -19.62
CA ARG A 122 11.72 6.07 -18.25
C ARG A 122 11.40 7.14 -17.17
N SER A 123 11.03 8.37 -17.51
CA SER A 123 10.60 9.35 -16.50
C SER A 123 9.10 9.27 -16.27
N HIS A 124 8.67 8.81 -15.09
CA HIS A 124 7.26 8.85 -14.68
C HIS A 124 6.80 10.30 -14.48
N SER A 125 5.59 10.65 -14.94
CA SER A 125 5.04 11.98 -14.66
C SER A 125 4.54 12.10 -13.22
N LEU A 126 4.31 13.32 -12.72
CA LEU A 126 3.72 13.55 -11.40
C LEU A 126 2.33 12.92 -11.28
N GLU A 127 1.55 12.91 -12.37
CA GLU A 127 0.25 12.23 -12.49
C GLU A 127 0.41 10.73 -12.35
N GLU A 128 1.37 10.11 -13.05
CA GLU A 128 1.62 8.67 -12.95
C GLU A 128 2.05 8.26 -11.56
N ILE A 129 2.90 9.07 -10.91
CA ILE A 129 3.31 8.87 -9.52
C ILE A 129 2.10 8.98 -8.59
N GLN A 130 1.33 10.07 -8.67
CA GLN A 130 0.15 10.27 -7.84
C GLN A 130 -0.85 9.12 -8.00
N HIS A 131 -1.11 8.69 -9.24
CA HIS A 131 -1.97 7.55 -9.54
C HIS A 131 -1.43 6.26 -8.92
N SER A 132 -0.14 5.98 -9.08
CA SER A 132 0.50 4.78 -8.54
C SER A 132 0.48 4.75 -7.00
N ILE A 133 0.72 5.88 -6.35
CA ILE A 133 0.66 5.99 -4.89
C ILE A 133 -0.79 5.83 -4.40
N ASN A 134 -1.77 6.50 -5.04
CA ASN A 134 -3.19 6.33 -4.72
C ASN A 134 -3.65 4.87 -4.85
N LYS A 135 -3.21 4.18 -5.91
CA LYS A 135 -3.51 2.76 -6.12
C LYS A 135 -2.95 1.89 -5.00
N ASN A 136 -1.68 2.08 -4.64
CA ASN A 136 -1.10 1.32 -3.52
C ASN A 136 -1.74 1.67 -2.17
N LYS A 137 -2.11 2.93 -1.94
CA LYS A 137 -2.85 3.36 -0.75
C LYS A 137 -4.21 2.66 -0.66
N ALA A 138 -4.98 2.60 -1.75
CA ALA A 138 -6.25 1.88 -1.79
C ALA A 138 -6.06 0.37 -1.52
N PHE A 139 -5.00 -0.23 -2.07
CA PHE A 139 -4.67 -1.64 -1.80
C PHE A 139 -4.29 -1.91 -0.34
N LEU A 140 -3.57 -0.99 0.31
CA LEU A 140 -3.29 -1.06 1.74
C LEU A 140 -4.57 -0.90 2.58
N LEU A 141 -5.52 -0.07 2.16
CA LEU A 141 -6.83 0.05 2.82
C LEU A 141 -7.68 -1.23 2.65
N VAL A 142 -7.59 -1.91 1.50
CA VAL A 142 -8.18 -3.25 1.33
C VAL A 142 -7.54 -4.24 2.31
N ALA A 143 -6.22 -4.23 2.46
CA ALA A 143 -5.54 -5.06 3.46
C ALA A 143 -5.96 -4.70 4.90
N LYS A 144 -6.12 -3.41 5.21
CA LYS A 144 -6.65 -2.91 6.49
C LYS A 144 -8.05 -3.45 6.76
N SER A 145 -8.92 -3.42 5.76
CA SER A 145 -10.26 -3.98 5.82
C SER A 145 -10.24 -5.48 6.14
N ARG A 146 -9.38 -6.25 5.47
CA ARG A 146 -9.24 -7.70 5.70
C ARG A 146 -8.66 -8.07 7.07
N CYS A 147 -7.90 -7.16 7.69
CA CYS A 147 -7.29 -7.34 9.00
C CYS A 147 -7.98 -6.51 10.11
N ALA A 148 -9.18 -5.99 9.84
CA ALA A 148 -9.93 -5.17 10.79
C ALA A 148 -10.41 -5.97 12.02
N GLU A 149 -10.45 -5.32 13.18
CA GLU A 149 -10.91 -5.94 14.44
C GLU A 149 -12.42 -6.03 14.55
N THR A 150 -13.13 -5.11 13.90
CA THR A 150 -14.59 -5.03 13.94
C THR A 150 -15.15 -4.93 12.53
N ALA A 151 -16.41 -5.33 12.37
CA ALA A 151 -17.10 -5.17 11.10
C ALA A 151 -17.19 -3.69 10.69
N ALA A 152 -17.38 -2.77 11.63
CA ALA A 152 -17.36 -1.33 11.36
C ALA A 152 -16.02 -0.86 10.75
N THR A 153 -14.89 -1.25 11.35
CA THR A 153 -13.56 -0.89 10.82
C THR A 153 -13.29 -1.53 9.46
N MET A 154 -13.76 -2.77 9.25
CA MET A 154 -13.70 -3.46 7.96
C MET A 154 -14.44 -2.66 6.88
N GLY A 155 -15.68 -2.24 7.17
CA GLY A 155 -16.52 -1.45 6.29
C GLY A 155 -15.91 -0.09 5.96
N LYS A 156 -15.44 0.63 6.99
CA LYS A 156 -14.83 1.95 6.83
C LYS A 156 -13.60 1.90 5.93
N ALA A 157 -12.69 0.96 6.16
CA ALA A 157 -11.49 0.82 5.34
C ALA A 157 -11.80 0.44 3.89
N ALA A 158 -12.80 -0.41 3.65
CA ALA A 158 -13.24 -0.76 2.30
C ALA A 158 -13.85 0.43 1.55
N LEU A 159 -14.65 1.24 2.24
CA LEU A 159 -15.22 2.48 1.72
C LEU A 159 -14.11 3.49 1.36
N ASP A 160 -13.16 3.70 2.27
CA ASP A 160 -12.05 4.63 2.05
C ASP A 160 -11.20 4.18 0.85
N ALA A 161 -11.03 2.88 0.62
CA ALA A 161 -10.30 2.35 -0.53
C ALA A 161 -10.98 2.70 -1.86
N ILE A 162 -12.30 2.47 -1.98
CA ILE A 162 -13.04 2.73 -3.22
C ILE A 162 -13.18 4.22 -3.52
N MET A 163 -13.20 5.06 -2.48
CA MET A 163 -13.19 6.52 -2.66
C MET A 163 -11.90 7.05 -3.27
N ILE A 164 -10.76 6.37 -3.09
CA ILE A 164 -9.47 6.80 -3.63
C ILE A 164 -9.32 6.38 -5.09
N VAL A 165 -9.73 5.16 -5.45
CA VAL A 165 -9.63 4.65 -6.84
C VAL A 165 -10.95 4.03 -7.28
N PRO A 166 -11.98 4.86 -7.57
CA PRO A 166 -13.25 4.37 -8.06
C PRO A 166 -13.07 3.72 -9.44
N GLY A 167 -13.41 2.44 -9.57
CA GLY A 167 -13.30 1.69 -10.83
C GLY A 167 -12.14 0.71 -10.93
N ASP A 168 -11.22 0.65 -9.94
CA ASP A 168 -10.28 -0.47 -9.86
C ASP A 168 -11.06 -1.74 -9.45
N SER A 169 -10.97 -2.80 -10.27
CA SER A 169 -11.78 -4.01 -10.10
C SER A 169 -11.50 -4.72 -8.78
N TYR A 170 -10.23 -4.80 -8.38
CA TYR A 170 -9.85 -5.45 -7.13
C TYR A 170 -10.44 -4.72 -5.90
N VAL A 171 -10.38 -3.38 -5.91
CA VAL A 171 -10.96 -2.56 -4.83
C VAL A 171 -12.49 -2.64 -4.85
N SER A 172 -13.10 -2.56 -6.02
CA SER A 172 -14.55 -2.59 -6.20
C SER A 172 -15.14 -3.92 -5.74
N ASP A 173 -14.56 -5.04 -6.18
CA ASP A 173 -14.99 -6.39 -5.79
C ASP A 173 -14.89 -6.60 -4.28
N HIS A 174 -13.82 -6.10 -3.65
CA HIS A 174 -13.67 -6.16 -2.20
C HIS A 174 -14.71 -5.31 -1.48
N ALA A 175 -14.95 -4.08 -1.94
CA ALA A 175 -15.92 -3.17 -1.35
C ALA A 175 -17.36 -3.72 -1.44
N VAL A 176 -17.74 -4.32 -2.58
CA VAL A 176 -19.06 -4.97 -2.74
C VAL A 176 -19.24 -6.11 -1.74
N ARG A 177 -18.26 -7.01 -1.63
CA ARG A 177 -18.33 -8.14 -0.67
C ARG A 177 -18.42 -7.66 0.77
N VAL A 178 -17.64 -6.65 1.15
CA VAL A 178 -17.70 -6.08 2.49
C VAL A 178 -19.07 -5.44 2.72
N ASN A 179 -19.60 -4.69 1.76
CA ASN A 179 -20.92 -4.09 1.87
C ASN A 179 -22.03 -5.15 2.07
N GLU A 180 -21.97 -6.28 1.38
CA GLU A 180 -22.89 -7.40 1.60
C GLU A 180 -22.81 -7.98 3.02
N ILE A 181 -21.60 -8.07 3.58
CA ILE A 181 -21.40 -8.53 4.97
C ILE A 181 -22.00 -7.52 5.95
N ILE A 182 -21.71 -6.23 5.78
CA ILE A 182 -22.22 -5.17 6.65
C ILE A 182 -23.74 -5.07 6.57
N ALA A 183 -24.33 -5.16 5.37
CA ALA A 183 -25.77 -5.17 5.18
C ALA A 183 -26.43 -6.33 5.95
N LYS A 184 -25.88 -7.55 5.88
CA LYS A 184 -26.39 -8.70 6.63
C LYS A 184 -26.34 -8.50 8.15
N ILE A 185 -25.27 -7.87 8.67
CA ILE A 185 -25.15 -7.56 10.10
C ILE A 185 -26.23 -6.56 10.53
N ILE A 186 -26.43 -5.52 9.72
CA ILE A 186 -27.47 -4.50 9.97
C ILE A 186 -28.87 -5.10 9.88
N ASP A 187 -29.13 -5.98 8.91
CA ASP A 187 -30.41 -6.67 8.74
C ASP A 187 -30.74 -7.56 9.95
N GLN A 188 -29.71 -8.14 10.59
CA GLN A 188 -29.83 -8.88 11.85
C GLN A 188 -30.01 -7.98 13.08
N LYS A 189 -30.09 -6.65 12.89
CA LYS A 189 -30.20 -5.63 13.95
C LYS A 189 -29.02 -5.65 14.92
N VAL A 190 -27.84 -6.03 14.44
CA VAL A 190 -26.59 -6.00 15.21
C VAL A 190 -25.79 -4.76 14.80
N ASP A 191 -25.25 -4.03 15.76
CA ASP A 191 -24.33 -2.92 15.48
C ASP A 191 -22.99 -3.47 14.96
N PRO A 192 -22.52 -3.07 13.76
CA PRO A 192 -21.22 -3.50 13.23
C PRO A 192 -20.02 -3.18 14.12
N ASN A 193 -20.12 -2.21 15.05
CA ASN A 193 -19.06 -1.94 16.02
C ASN A 193 -18.92 -3.04 17.07
N ASN A 194 -19.99 -3.78 17.35
CA ASN A 194 -20.02 -4.85 18.35
C ASN A 194 -19.71 -6.23 17.74
N VAL A 195 -19.57 -6.33 16.43
CA VAL A 195 -19.20 -7.60 15.76
C VAL A 195 -17.69 -7.68 15.65
N ILE A 196 -17.10 -8.56 16.47
CA ILE A 196 -15.66 -8.80 16.51
C ILE A 196 -15.26 -9.77 15.40
N LEU A 197 -14.17 -9.45 14.71
CA LEU A 197 -13.61 -10.27 13.66
C LEU A 197 -12.37 -11.00 14.19
N GLY A 198 -12.37 -12.32 14.01
CA GLY A 198 -11.24 -13.20 14.29
C GLY A 198 -10.75 -13.90 13.02
N TRP A 199 -9.63 -14.62 13.14
CA TRP A 199 -9.08 -15.45 12.06
C TRP A 199 -8.83 -16.86 12.55
N GLN A 200 -9.29 -17.84 11.77
CA GLN A 200 -9.08 -19.25 12.02
C GLN A 200 -8.21 -19.83 10.90
N LEU A 201 -7.15 -20.55 11.25
CA LEU A 201 -6.34 -21.30 10.29
C LEU A 201 -7.19 -22.40 9.63
N ASN A 202 -7.05 -22.53 8.32
CA ASN A 202 -7.67 -23.60 7.54
C ASN A 202 -6.90 -24.91 7.75
N SER A 203 -7.50 -26.02 7.30
CA SER A 203 -6.93 -27.36 7.42
C SER A 203 -5.60 -27.54 6.67
N ASP A 204 -5.31 -26.66 5.70
CA ASP A 204 -4.04 -26.64 4.97
C ASP A 204 -2.86 -26.12 5.81
N GLY A 205 -3.13 -25.50 6.98
CA GLY A 205 -2.13 -24.87 7.84
C GLY A 205 -1.37 -23.69 7.21
N GLN A 206 -1.80 -23.25 6.02
CA GLN A 206 -1.17 -22.23 5.19
C GLN A 206 -2.02 -20.98 5.10
N THR A 207 -3.34 -21.14 5.02
CA THR A 207 -4.29 -20.05 4.86
C THR A 207 -5.17 -19.87 6.09
N ALA A 208 -5.71 -18.67 6.28
CA ALA A 208 -6.67 -18.36 7.32
C ALA A 208 -7.96 -17.80 6.71
N ARG A 209 -9.07 -18.08 7.38
CA ARG A 209 -10.37 -17.49 7.06
C ARG A 209 -10.81 -16.55 8.19
N MET A 210 -11.47 -15.47 7.82
CA MET A 210 -12.11 -14.56 8.77
C MET A 210 -13.34 -15.24 9.38
N THR A 211 -13.55 -15.05 10.68
CA THR A 211 -14.68 -15.57 11.45
C THR A 211 -15.29 -14.45 12.28
N PHE A 212 -16.61 -14.46 12.45
CA PHE A 212 -17.30 -13.58 13.39
C PHE A 212 -17.29 -14.24 14.78
N GLN A 213 -16.98 -13.46 15.81
CA GLN A 213 -16.97 -13.91 17.21
C GLN A 213 -18.14 -13.32 17.99
#